data_AF-A0A537UGE7-F1
#
_entry.id   AF-A0A537UGE7-F1
#
_cell.length_a   1.000
_cell.length_b   1.000
_cell.length_c   1.000
_cell.angle_alpha   90.00
_cell.angle_beta   90.00
_cell.angle_gamma   90.00
#
_symmetry.space_group_name_H-M   'P 1'
#
loop_
_entity.id
_entity.type
_entity.pdbx_description
1 polymer ?
#
loop_
_entity_poly.entity_id
_entity_poly.type
_entity_poly.pdbx_seq_one_letter_code
_entity_poly.pdbx_strand_id
1 'polypeptide(L)'
;TALDADLKKRGRSDWVSEEMEVLTSPKTYDFHPERAWERLKTRVRKPKELAVLMEVAAWREQEAQSRDVPRSRVLKDDAVGDISTHAPTSLERLANLRSLPKGFDRSKWGADIVAAVQRGIARDPASLPKIERPRGNSNGAAIVELLKVLLRMTSERHGVASKVIATVDDLEQIAADDHADVAALHGWRRELFGEAALALKRGQLALAIEQGRVVRVDRN
;
A
#
# COMPACT_ATOMS: atom_id res chain seq x y z
N THR A 1 28.14 -11.19 16.69
CA THR A 1 27.92 -12.45 15.94
C THR A 1 28.62 -12.36 14.60
N ALA A 2 28.78 -13.47 13.86
CA ALA A 2 29.42 -13.45 12.53
C ALA A 2 28.71 -12.51 11.53
N LEU A 3 27.38 -12.37 11.64
CA LEU A 3 26.58 -11.47 10.82
C LEU A 3 26.87 -9.98 11.10
N ASP A 4 26.95 -9.58 12.37
CA ASP A 4 27.27 -8.19 12.76
C ASP A 4 28.66 -7.76 12.25
N ALA A 5 29.64 -8.65 12.31
CA ALA A 5 30.98 -8.39 11.79
C ALA A 5 30.99 -8.21 10.26
N ASP A 6 30.23 -9.02 9.51
CA ASP A 6 30.11 -8.87 8.05
C ASP A 6 29.39 -7.57 7.66
N LEU A 7 28.33 -7.20 8.39
CA LEU A 7 27.61 -5.94 8.17
C LEU A 7 28.52 -4.72 8.39
N LYS A 8 29.30 -4.71 9.48
CA LYS A 8 30.29 -3.66 9.76
C LYS A 8 31.35 -3.58 8.67
N LYS A 9 31.89 -4.74 8.25
CA LYS A 9 32.88 -4.81 7.16
C LYS A 9 32.34 -4.23 5.85
N ARG A 10 31.04 -4.38 5.58
CA ARG A 10 30.38 -3.86 4.38
C ARG A 10 29.82 -2.44 4.54
N GLY A 11 29.93 -1.83 5.72
CA GLY A 11 29.36 -0.51 6.02
C GLY A 11 27.83 -0.49 5.99
N ARG A 12 27.17 -1.59 6.40
CA ARG A 12 25.69 -1.76 6.33
C ARG A 12 25.00 -1.86 7.69
N SER A 13 25.71 -1.57 8.77
CA SER A 13 25.13 -1.60 10.11
C SER A 13 23.97 -0.62 10.25
N ASP A 14 24.10 0.56 9.64
CA ASP A 14 23.07 1.60 9.72
C ASP A 14 21.83 1.22 8.90
N TRP A 15 22.02 0.55 7.76
CA TRP A 15 20.91 0.04 6.95
C TRP A 15 20.03 -0.92 7.74
N VAL A 16 20.66 -1.85 8.48
CA VAL A 16 19.92 -2.80 9.33
C VAL A 16 19.27 -2.09 10.50
N SER A 17 19.93 -1.08 11.08
CA SER A 17 19.36 -0.29 12.17
C SER A 17 18.08 0.42 11.73
N GLU A 18 18.06 1.04 10.55
CA GLU A 18 16.86 1.63 9.95
C GLU A 18 15.73 0.60 9.76
N GLU A 19 16.03 -0.61 9.27
CA GLU A 19 14.99 -1.66 9.15
C GLU A 19 14.45 -2.09 10.53
N MET A 20 15.32 -2.15 11.54
CA MET A 20 14.93 -2.55 12.89
C MET A 20 14.07 -1.49 13.57
N GLU A 21 14.24 -0.21 13.30
CA GLU A 21 13.38 0.86 13.83
C GLU A 21 11.91 0.64 13.45
N VAL A 22 11.66 0.25 12.18
CA VAL A 22 10.30 -0.08 11.72
C VAL A 22 9.77 -1.33 12.44
N LEU A 23 10.57 -2.39 12.53
CA LEU A 23 10.13 -3.66 13.12
C LEU A 23 9.98 -3.62 14.65
N THR A 24 10.66 -2.71 15.32
CA THR A 24 10.60 -2.57 16.79
C THR A 24 9.66 -1.47 17.25
N SER A 25 9.15 -0.65 16.33
CA SER A 25 8.18 0.40 16.64
C SER A 25 6.80 -0.19 16.98
N PRO A 26 6.23 0.12 18.16
CA PRO A 26 4.85 -0.27 18.49
C PRO A 26 3.82 0.22 17.47
N LYS A 27 4.06 1.40 16.86
CA LYS A 27 3.19 1.99 15.83
C LYS A 27 3.02 1.08 14.61
N THR A 28 3.99 0.21 14.33
CA THR A 28 3.91 -0.77 13.24
C THR A 28 2.82 -1.82 13.49
N TYR A 29 2.48 -2.04 14.77
CA TYR A 29 1.53 -3.04 15.22
C TYR A 29 0.24 -2.44 15.80
N ASP A 30 0.20 -1.13 16.04
CA ASP A 30 -1.01 -0.42 16.47
C ASP A 30 -2.06 -0.42 15.36
N PHE A 31 -3.10 -1.25 15.52
CA PHE A 31 -4.22 -1.33 14.57
C PHE A 31 -5.42 -0.53 15.02
N HIS A 32 -5.47 0.68 14.48
CA HIS A 32 -6.57 1.62 14.56
C HIS A 32 -7.75 1.20 13.66
N PRO A 33 -8.93 0.89 14.23
CA PRO A 33 -10.10 0.49 13.44
C PRO A 33 -10.46 1.46 12.32
N GLU A 34 -10.29 2.77 12.53
CA GLU A 34 -10.54 3.84 11.57
C GLU A 34 -9.68 3.76 10.29
N ARG A 35 -8.55 3.05 10.33
CA ARG A 35 -7.65 2.80 9.18
C ARG A 35 -7.77 1.40 8.61
N ALA A 36 -8.67 0.55 9.13
CA ALA A 36 -8.80 -0.83 8.70
C ALA A 36 -9.16 -0.98 7.21
N TRP A 37 -9.80 0.04 6.62
CA TRP A 37 -10.17 0.09 5.21
C TRP A 37 -8.97 0.16 4.26
N GLU A 38 -7.82 0.72 4.67
CA GLU A 38 -6.63 0.88 3.81
C GLU A 38 -6.03 -0.47 3.38
N ARG A 39 -6.32 -1.54 4.15
CA ARG A 39 -5.85 -2.91 3.87
C ARG A 39 -6.73 -3.69 2.89
N LEU A 40 -7.94 -3.20 2.63
CA LEU A 40 -8.89 -3.87 1.76
C LEU A 40 -8.53 -3.61 0.30
N LYS A 41 -8.45 -4.67 -0.50
CA LYS A 41 -8.22 -4.57 -1.96
C LYS A 41 -9.46 -4.07 -2.72
N THR A 42 -10.56 -3.81 -2.03
CA THR A 42 -11.82 -3.31 -2.61
C THR A 42 -11.59 -1.93 -3.22
N ARG A 43 -11.71 -1.83 -4.54
CA ARG A 43 -11.58 -0.56 -5.25
C ARG A 43 -12.88 0.23 -5.25
N VAL A 44 -13.15 0.96 -4.18
CA VAL A 44 -14.20 1.99 -4.17
C VAL A 44 -13.80 3.16 -5.06
N ARG A 45 -14.75 3.69 -5.83
CA ARG A 45 -14.47 4.77 -6.80
C ARG A 45 -15.15 6.09 -6.46
N LYS A 46 -16.18 6.03 -5.62
CA LYS A 46 -16.97 7.21 -5.23
C LYS A 46 -16.72 7.56 -3.76
N PRO A 47 -16.69 8.85 -3.39
CA PRO A 47 -16.51 9.27 -2.00
C PRO A 47 -17.53 8.63 -1.05
N LYS A 48 -18.79 8.51 -1.45
CA LYS A 48 -19.83 7.84 -0.64
C LYS A 48 -19.53 6.36 -0.38
N GLU A 49 -19.02 5.64 -1.38
CA GLU A 49 -18.64 4.22 -1.23
C GLU A 49 -17.44 4.10 -0.28
N LEU A 50 -16.47 5.04 -0.36
CA LEU A 50 -15.34 5.11 0.56
C LEU A 50 -15.80 5.38 2.01
N ALA A 51 -16.71 6.32 2.21
CA ALA A 51 -17.22 6.63 3.54
C ALA A 51 -17.88 5.42 4.21
N VAL A 52 -18.69 4.65 3.46
CA VAL A 52 -19.29 3.41 3.95
C VAL A 52 -18.23 2.35 4.20
N LEU A 53 -17.25 2.20 3.30
CA LEU A 53 -16.14 1.27 3.47
C LEU A 53 -15.36 1.51 4.76
N MET A 54 -15.06 2.78 5.07
CA MET A 54 -14.35 3.18 6.29
C MET A 54 -15.09 2.72 7.55
N GLU A 55 -16.39 2.99 7.63
CA GLU A 55 -17.20 2.65 8.81
C GLU A 55 -17.43 1.14 8.96
N VAL A 56 -17.68 0.43 7.85
CA VAL A 56 -17.90 -1.03 7.88
C VAL A 56 -16.60 -1.76 8.20
N ALA A 57 -15.46 -1.31 7.65
CA ALA A 57 -14.16 -1.88 7.96
C ALA A 57 -13.76 -1.64 9.42
N ALA A 58 -14.04 -0.44 9.96
CA ALA A 58 -13.79 -0.12 11.36
C ALA A 58 -14.65 -0.97 12.31
N TRP A 59 -15.94 -1.11 12.03
CA TRP A 59 -16.82 -2.01 12.79
C TRP A 59 -16.29 -3.45 12.78
N ARG A 60 -15.90 -3.96 11.60
CA ARG A 60 -15.37 -5.32 11.47
C ARG A 60 -14.10 -5.50 12.30
N GLU A 61 -13.24 -4.48 12.33
CA GLU A 61 -12.01 -4.53 13.12
C GLU A 61 -12.30 -4.59 14.62
N GLN A 62 -13.20 -3.73 15.11
CA GLN A 62 -13.60 -3.71 16.51
C GLN A 62 -14.22 -5.04 16.94
N GLU A 63 -15.10 -5.61 16.12
CA GLU A 63 -15.73 -6.90 16.41
C GLU A 63 -14.72 -8.06 16.40
N ALA A 64 -13.76 -8.03 15.47
CA ALA A 64 -12.70 -9.03 15.39
C ALA A 64 -11.76 -8.97 16.61
N GLN A 65 -11.35 -7.76 17.01
CA GLN A 65 -10.53 -7.53 18.21
C GLN A 65 -11.27 -7.93 19.49
N SER A 66 -12.53 -7.51 19.65
CA SER A 66 -13.34 -7.83 20.83
C SER A 66 -13.56 -9.32 21.02
N ARG A 67 -13.53 -10.11 19.94
CA ARG A 67 -13.79 -11.56 19.95
C ARG A 67 -12.55 -12.41 19.81
N ASP A 68 -11.40 -11.77 19.65
CA ASP A 68 -10.12 -12.43 19.38
C ASP A 68 -10.21 -13.45 18.23
N VAL A 69 -10.76 -13.01 17.09
CA VAL A 69 -10.90 -13.85 15.89
C VAL A 69 -10.39 -13.13 14.65
N PRO A 70 -9.96 -13.87 13.62
CA PRO A 70 -9.62 -13.26 12.34
C PRO A 70 -10.79 -12.47 11.76
N ARG A 71 -10.51 -11.30 11.17
CA ARG A 71 -11.50 -10.41 10.52
C ARG A 71 -12.41 -11.13 9.54
N SER A 72 -11.86 -12.07 8.78
CA SER A 72 -12.59 -12.88 7.79
C SER A 72 -13.63 -13.82 8.41
N ARG A 73 -13.49 -14.15 9.70
CA ARG A 73 -14.48 -14.92 10.47
C ARG A 73 -15.66 -14.05 10.91
N VAL A 74 -15.47 -12.74 11.03
CA VAL A 74 -16.56 -11.78 11.26
C VAL A 74 -17.28 -11.49 9.95
N LEU A 75 -16.55 -10.99 8.95
CA LEU A 75 -17.11 -10.61 7.66
C LEU A 75 -16.04 -10.68 6.57
N LYS A 76 -16.31 -11.42 5.49
CA LYS A 76 -15.37 -11.59 4.38
C LYS A 76 -15.15 -10.28 3.61
N ASP A 77 -13.97 -10.14 3.01
CA ASP A 77 -13.58 -8.91 2.29
C ASP A 77 -14.51 -8.58 1.10
N ASP A 78 -14.98 -9.59 0.39
CA ASP A 78 -15.94 -9.45 -0.71
C ASP A 78 -17.28 -8.89 -0.23
N ALA A 79 -17.79 -9.39 0.91
CA ALA A 79 -19.00 -8.87 1.53
C ALA A 79 -18.83 -7.43 2.01
N VAL A 80 -17.67 -7.07 2.58
CA VAL A 80 -17.37 -5.65 2.93
C VAL A 80 -17.44 -4.77 1.68
N GLY A 81 -16.87 -5.22 0.56
CA GLY A 81 -16.91 -4.47 -0.70
C GLY A 81 -18.30 -4.34 -1.30
N ASP A 82 -19.10 -5.41 -1.24
CA ASP A 82 -20.49 -5.44 -1.71
C ASP A 82 -21.38 -4.50 -0.89
N ILE A 83 -21.28 -4.56 0.44
CA ILE A 83 -21.97 -3.64 1.36
C ILE A 83 -21.58 -2.19 1.08
N SER A 84 -20.29 -1.92 0.86
CA SER A 84 -19.80 -0.57 0.56
C SER A 84 -20.35 -0.01 -0.75
N THR A 85 -20.50 -0.88 -1.75
CA THR A 85 -21.01 -0.51 -3.08
C THR A 85 -22.52 -0.28 -3.07
N HIS A 86 -23.28 -1.17 -2.44
CA HIS A 86 -24.74 -1.10 -2.41
C HIS A 86 -25.30 -0.21 -1.30
N ALA A 87 -24.52 0.03 -0.24
CA ALA A 87 -24.90 0.83 0.92
C ALA A 87 -26.31 0.50 1.46
N PRO A 88 -26.57 -0.75 1.89
CA PRO A 88 -27.88 -1.17 2.39
C PRO A 88 -28.24 -0.45 3.70
N THR A 89 -29.28 0.38 3.67
CA THR A 89 -29.75 1.17 4.82
C THR A 89 -30.84 0.48 5.65
N SER A 90 -31.17 -0.77 5.35
CA SER A 90 -32.15 -1.59 6.06
C SER A 90 -31.75 -3.06 6.05
N LEU A 91 -32.26 -3.83 7.03
CA LEU A 91 -32.01 -5.28 7.11
C LEU A 91 -32.51 -6.02 5.88
N GLU A 92 -33.65 -5.61 5.31
CA GLU A 92 -34.18 -6.18 4.08
C GLU A 92 -33.21 -5.98 2.90
N ARG A 93 -32.64 -4.77 2.75
CA ARG A 93 -31.64 -4.51 1.71
C ARG A 93 -30.36 -5.30 1.94
N LEU A 94 -29.97 -5.47 3.19
CA LEU A 94 -28.81 -6.28 3.56
C LEU A 94 -29.04 -7.77 3.20
N ALA A 95 -30.24 -8.29 3.45
CA ALA A 95 -30.62 -9.67 3.14
C ALA A 95 -30.56 -10.01 1.64
N ASN A 96 -30.71 -9.00 0.78
CA ASN A 96 -30.67 -9.14 -0.67
C ASN A 96 -29.25 -9.20 -1.25
N LEU A 97 -28.20 -8.98 -0.45
CA LEU A 97 -26.82 -9.08 -0.90
C LEU A 97 -26.39 -10.55 -1.04
N ARG A 98 -25.92 -10.92 -2.24
CA ARG A 98 -25.48 -12.29 -2.54
C ARG A 98 -24.17 -12.66 -1.87
N SER A 99 -23.37 -11.67 -1.49
CA SER A 99 -22.12 -11.85 -0.74
C SER A 99 -22.33 -12.32 0.69
N LEU A 100 -23.55 -12.20 1.22
CA LEU A 100 -23.89 -12.59 2.59
C LEU A 100 -24.63 -13.95 2.62
N PRO A 101 -24.38 -14.79 3.63
CA PRO A 101 -25.19 -15.99 3.87
C PRO A 101 -26.65 -15.63 4.12
N LYS A 102 -27.58 -16.50 3.69
CA LYS A 102 -29.01 -16.33 3.98
C LYS A 102 -29.26 -16.25 5.49
N GLY A 103 -30.04 -15.27 5.92
CA GLY A 103 -30.38 -15.05 7.33
C GLY A 103 -29.35 -14.23 8.12
N PHE A 104 -28.28 -13.77 7.48
CA PHE A 104 -27.28 -12.90 8.13
C PHE A 104 -27.89 -11.59 8.64
N ASP A 105 -28.88 -11.05 7.94
CA ASP A 105 -29.67 -9.87 8.32
C ASP A 105 -30.35 -10.01 9.69
N ARG A 106 -30.70 -11.24 10.09
CA ARG A 106 -31.35 -11.52 11.38
C ARG A 106 -30.36 -11.65 12.55
N SER A 107 -29.06 -11.64 12.26
CA SER A 107 -28.03 -11.70 13.29
C SER A 107 -27.84 -10.34 13.97
N LYS A 108 -27.20 -10.34 15.15
CA LYS A 108 -26.78 -9.10 15.82
C LYS A 108 -25.95 -8.20 14.89
N TRP A 109 -25.08 -8.81 14.08
CA TRP A 109 -24.23 -8.10 13.13
C TRP A 109 -25.01 -7.41 12.00
N GLY A 110 -26.18 -7.92 11.64
CA GLY A 110 -27.02 -7.31 10.61
C GLY A 110 -27.41 -5.87 10.98
N ALA A 111 -27.86 -5.66 12.23
CA ALA A 111 -28.21 -4.35 12.75
C ALA A 111 -26.98 -3.44 12.86
N ASP A 112 -25.86 -3.97 13.38
CA ASP A 112 -24.63 -3.19 13.56
C ASP A 112 -24.05 -2.70 12.21
N ILE A 113 -24.10 -3.54 11.18
CA ILE A 113 -23.66 -3.19 9.83
C ILE A 113 -24.56 -2.12 9.22
N VAL A 114 -25.89 -2.23 9.34
CA VAL A 114 -26.80 -1.20 8.85
C VAL A 114 -26.52 0.14 9.54
N ALA A 115 -26.26 0.12 10.85
CA ALA A 115 -25.87 1.33 11.58
C ALA A 115 -24.51 1.89 11.09
N ALA A 116 -23.52 1.03 10.81
CA ALA A 116 -22.24 1.45 10.24
C ALA A 116 -22.41 2.07 8.84
N VAL A 117 -23.25 1.48 7.99
CA VAL A 117 -23.59 2.04 6.67
C VAL A 117 -24.23 3.42 6.81
N GLN A 118 -25.17 3.58 7.74
CA GLN A 118 -25.82 4.87 7.99
C GLN A 118 -24.82 5.94 8.46
N ARG A 119 -23.88 5.61 9.35
CA ARG A 119 -22.79 6.51 9.73
C ARG A 119 -21.93 6.91 8.52
N GLY A 120 -21.61 5.96 7.65
CA GLY A 120 -20.81 6.22 6.45
C GLY A 120 -21.53 7.14 5.48
N ILE A 121 -22.84 6.98 5.31
CA ILE A 121 -23.67 7.87 4.47
C ILE A 121 -23.75 9.28 5.05
N ALA A 122 -23.82 9.40 6.39
CA ALA A 122 -23.92 10.68 7.08
C ALA A 122 -22.59 11.44 7.19
N ARG A 123 -21.47 10.80 6.84
CA ARG A 123 -20.14 11.40 6.94
C ARG A 123 -19.97 12.56 5.95
N ASP A 124 -19.34 13.64 6.41
CA ASP A 124 -19.02 14.79 5.56
C ASP A 124 -18.07 14.37 4.42
N PRO A 125 -18.45 14.56 3.14
CA PRO A 125 -17.59 14.25 2.00
C PRO A 125 -16.25 14.99 2.02
N ALA A 126 -16.16 16.18 2.63
CA ALA A 126 -14.91 16.94 2.72
C ALA A 126 -13.91 16.32 3.72
N SER A 127 -14.39 15.49 4.66
CA SER A 127 -13.57 14.76 5.64
C SER A 127 -12.96 13.47 5.10
N LEU A 128 -13.27 13.11 3.85
CA LEU A 128 -12.84 11.85 3.25
C LEU A 128 -11.45 12.00 2.62
N PRO A 129 -10.59 10.97 2.73
CA PRO A 129 -9.37 10.88 1.95
C PRO A 129 -9.68 11.03 0.45
N LYS A 130 -8.79 11.72 -0.28
CA LYS A 130 -8.93 11.83 -1.74
C LYS A 130 -8.75 10.44 -2.35
N ILE A 131 -9.72 10.02 -3.15
CA ILE A 131 -9.60 8.82 -3.96
C ILE A 131 -8.66 9.14 -5.12
N GLU A 132 -7.43 8.66 -5.04
CA GLU A 132 -6.47 8.78 -6.13
C GLU A 132 -6.95 7.93 -7.31
N ARG A 133 -7.26 8.61 -8.43
CA ARG A 133 -7.51 7.91 -9.69
C ARG A 133 -6.14 7.56 -10.26
N PRO A 134 -5.89 6.30 -10.67
CA PRO A 134 -4.69 5.97 -11.41
C PRO A 134 -4.61 6.91 -12.61
N ARG A 135 -3.66 7.85 -12.59
CA ARG A 135 -3.39 8.68 -13.75
C ARG A 135 -2.85 7.73 -14.81
N GLY A 136 -3.56 7.58 -15.92
CA GLY A 136 -3.07 6.83 -17.07
C GLY A 136 -1.85 7.55 -17.65
N ASN A 137 -0.67 7.33 -17.05
CA ASN A 137 0.57 7.84 -17.60
C ASN A 137 0.93 6.92 -18.77
N SER A 138 0.52 7.31 -20.00
CA SER A 138 0.88 6.58 -21.23
C SER A 138 2.39 6.39 -21.38
N ASN A 139 3.20 7.25 -20.77
CA ASN A 139 4.67 7.18 -20.77
C ASN A 139 5.27 6.52 -19.51
N GLY A 140 4.45 6.25 -18.47
CA GLY A 140 4.93 5.71 -17.19
C GLY A 140 5.49 4.30 -17.33
N ALA A 141 4.90 3.48 -18.20
CA ALA A 141 5.35 2.10 -18.41
C ALA A 141 6.80 2.01 -18.91
N ALA A 142 7.20 2.85 -19.87
CA ALA A 142 8.57 2.86 -20.38
C ALA A 142 9.58 3.35 -19.33
N ILE A 143 9.20 4.38 -18.55
CA ILE A 143 10.02 4.87 -17.43
C ILE A 143 10.22 3.75 -16.40
N VAL A 144 9.15 3.03 -16.04
CA VAL A 144 9.22 1.91 -15.09
C VAL A 144 10.16 0.81 -15.59
N GLU A 145 10.16 0.47 -16.88
CA GLU A 145 11.10 -0.50 -17.43
C GLU A 145 12.57 -0.04 -17.35
N LEU A 146 12.85 1.25 -17.63
CA LEU A 146 14.20 1.81 -17.43
C LEU A 146 14.61 1.78 -15.96
N LEU A 147 13.69 2.11 -15.04
CA LEU A 147 13.93 2.03 -13.59
C LEU A 147 14.19 0.59 -13.13
N LYS A 148 13.50 -0.41 -13.70
CA LYS A 148 13.76 -1.84 -13.41
C LYS A 148 15.16 -2.26 -13.85
N VAL A 149 15.63 -1.79 -15.01
CA VAL A 149 17.00 -2.06 -15.47
C VAL A 149 18.02 -1.42 -14.52
N LEU A 150 17.83 -0.14 -14.17
CA LEU A 150 18.67 0.56 -13.19
C LEU A 150 18.69 -0.17 -11.84
N LEU A 151 17.53 -0.61 -11.35
CA LEU A 151 17.39 -1.34 -10.08
C LEU A 151 18.15 -2.65 -10.12
N ARG A 152 18.02 -3.44 -11.19
CA ARG A 152 18.74 -4.70 -11.36
C ARG A 152 20.25 -4.51 -11.35
N MET A 153 20.74 -3.54 -12.12
CA MET A 153 22.18 -3.21 -12.15
C MET A 153 22.67 -2.75 -10.77
N THR A 154 21.86 -1.99 -10.03
CA THR A 154 22.20 -1.53 -8.66
C THR A 154 22.24 -2.73 -7.68
N SER A 155 21.23 -3.60 -7.74
CA SER A 155 21.17 -4.84 -6.97
C SER A 155 22.41 -5.72 -7.20
N GLU A 156 22.79 -5.94 -8.46
CA GLU A 156 23.95 -6.76 -8.84
C GLU A 156 25.26 -6.12 -8.36
N ARG A 157 25.43 -4.81 -8.55
CA ARG A 157 26.64 -4.08 -8.13
C ARG A 157 26.85 -4.14 -6.62
N HIS A 158 25.78 -3.98 -5.85
CA HIS A 158 25.88 -3.92 -4.40
C HIS A 158 25.60 -5.26 -3.72
N GLY A 159 25.18 -6.30 -4.44
CA GLY A 159 24.84 -7.59 -3.82
C GLY A 159 23.72 -7.45 -2.79
N VAL A 160 22.68 -6.70 -3.12
CA VAL A 160 21.49 -6.46 -2.29
C VAL A 160 20.28 -6.80 -3.16
N ALA A 161 19.39 -7.66 -2.70
CA ALA A 161 18.24 -8.07 -3.51
C ALA A 161 17.38 -6.87 -3.92
N SER A 162 17.03 -6.77 -5.21
CA SER A 162 16.24 -5.66 -5.76
C SER A 162 15.00 -5.32 -4.94
N LYS A 163 14.27 -6.33 -4.44
CA LYS A 163 13.04 -6.15 -3.66
C LYS A 163 13.28 -5.50 -2.28
N VAL A 164 14.49 -5.57 -1.75
CA VAL A 164 14.87 -4.87 -0.51
C VAL A 164 15.15 -3.39 -0.82
N ILE A 165 15.64 -3.08 -2.02
CA ILE A 165 15.93 -1.71 -2.46
C ILE A 165 14.64 -0.99 -2.87
N ALA A 166 13.81 -1.60 -3.73
CA ALA A 166 12.56 -1.01 -4.23
C ALA A 166 11.59 -2.09 -4.72
N THR A 167 10.29 -1.85 -4.58
CA THR A 167 9.22 -2.65 -5.19
C THR A 167 8.79 -2.11 -6.55
N VAL A 168 8.06 -2.90 -7.36
CA VAL A 168 7.50 -2.40 -8.63
C VAL A 168 6.54 -1.24 -8.41
N ASP A 169 5.76 -1.28 -7.32
CA ASP A 169 4.86 -0.20 -6.93
C ASP A 169 5.65 1.09 -6.62
N ASP A 170 6.79 0.97 -5.93
CA ASP A 170 7.69 2.12 -5.71
C ASP A 170 8.16 2.71 -7.04
N LEU A 171 8.51 1.88 -8.04
CA LEU A 171 8.94 2.35 -9.36
C LEU A 171 7.81 3.05 -10.11
N GLU A 172 6.59 2.53 -10.02
CA GLU A 172 5.39 3.14 -10.61
C GLU A 172 5.10 4.50 -9.97
N GLN A 173 5.20 4.59 -8.64
CA GLN A 173 5.02 5.84 -7.90
C GLN A 173 6.13 6.85 -8.23
N ILE A 174 7.40 6.44 -8.26
CA ILE A 174 8.54 7.30 -8.66
C ILE A 174 8.37 7.76 -10.11
N ALA A 175 7.91 6.90 -11.02
CA ALA A 175 7.66 7.28 -12.40
C ALA A 175 6.53 8.33 -12.51
N ALA A 176 5.54 8.29 -11.60
CA ALA A 176 4.43 9.23 -11.57
C ALA A 176 4.77 10.56 -10.87
N ASP A 177 5.57 10.55 -9.81
CA ASP A 177 5.86 11.71 -8.96
C ASP A 177 7.33 11.69 -8.48
N ASP A 178 8.00 12.84 -8.58
CA ASP A 178 9.37 13.03 -8.08
C ASP A 178 9.44 13.06 -6.54
N HIS A 179 8.32 13.34 -5.89
CA HIS A 179 8.18 13.44 -4.44
C HIS A 179 7.36 12.27 -3.86
N ALA A 180 7.30 11.15 -4.57
CA ALA A 180 6.60 9.95 -4.11
C ALA A 180 7.07 9.53 -2.71
N ASP A 181 6.13 9.30 -1.79
CA ASP A 181 6.44 8.85 -0.45
C ASP A 181 6.65 7.34 -0.43
N VAL A 182 7.81 6.90 -0.93
CA VAL A 182 8.17 5.47 -1.05
C VAL A 182 9.51 5.19 -0.40
N ALA A 183 9.70 3.98 0.12
CA ALA A 183 10.92 3.58 0.82
C ALA A 183 12.18 3.78 -0.03
N ALA A 184 12.08 3.59 -1.35
CA ALA A 184 13.18 3.80 -2.29
C ALA A 184 13.71 5.25 -2.34
N LEU A 185 12.94 6.24 -1.87
CA LEU A 185 13.32 7.66 -1.81
C LEU A 185 13.66 8.13 -0.38
N HIS A 186 13.86 7.21 0.57
CA HIS A 186 14.25 7.51 1.95
C HIS A 186 15.50 6.73 2.38
N GLY A 187 16.21 7.28 3.38
CA GLY A 187 17.34 6.62 4.05
C GLY A 187 18.40 6.06 3.09
N TRP A 188 18.96 4.90 3.46
CA TRP A 188 20.01 4.26 2.66
C TRP A 188 19.56 3.86 1.24
N ARG A 189 18.27 3.59 1.03
CA ARG A 189 17.73 3.21 -0.28
C ARG A 189 17.78 4.39 -1.26
N ARG A 190 17.53 5.59 -0.76
CA ARG A 190 17.64 6.83 -1.53
C ARG A 190 19.05 7.02 -2.06
N GLU A 191 20.04 6.88 -1.19
CA GLU A 191 21.45 7.00 -1.54
C GLU A 191 21.90 5.90 -2.50
N LEU A 192 21.44 4.67 -2.29
CA LEU A 192 21.83 3.53 -3.12
C LEU A 192 21.21 3.56 -4.53
N PHE A 193 19.93 3.96 -4.61
CA PHE A 193 19.10 3.83 -5.81
C PHE A 193 18.24 5.06 -6.10
N GLY A 194 17.55 5.61 -5.11
CA GLY A 194 16.54 6.67 -5.29
C GLY A 194 17.04 7.91 -6.04
N GLU A 195 18.22 8.43 -5.70
CA GLU A 195 18.81 9.58 -6.40
C GLU A 195 19.11 9.27 -7.88
N ALA A 196 19.65 8.08 -8.16
CA ALA A 196 19.91 7.66 -9.54
C ALA A 196 18.60 7.41 -10.33
N ALA A 197 17.54 6.94 -9.65
CA ALA A 197 16.22 6.76 -10.24
C ALA A 197 15.60 8.10 -10.64
N LEU A 198 15.67 9.10 -9.76
CA LEU A 198 15.22 10.47 -10.06
C LEU A 198 16.05 11.11 -11.17
N ALA A 199 17.38 10.98 -11.14
CA ALA A 199 18.25 11.48 -12.20
C ALA A 199 17.95 10.85 -13.57
N LEU A 200 17.70 9.53 -13.60
CA LEU A 200 17.30 8.82 -14.82
C LEU A 200 15.95 9.32 -15.35
N LYS A 201 14.96 9.48 -14.46
CA LYS A 201 13.64 10.02 -14.81
C LYS A 201 13.73 11.44 -15.38
N ARG A 202 14.59 12.28 -14.79
CA ARG A 202 14.82 13.68 -15.22
C ARG A 202 15.69 13.80 -16.47
N GLY A 203 16.21 12.70 -17.00
CA GLY A 203 17.11 12.68 -18.15
C GLY A 203 18.53 13.17 -17.87
N GLN A 204 18.90 13.31 -16.58
CA GLN A 204 20.23 13.68 -16.09
C GLN A 204 21.17 12.47 -16.00
N LEU A 205 20.60 11.27 -16.09
CA LEU A 205 21.32 10.01 -16.16
C LEU A 205 20.78 9.18 -17.32
N ALA A 206 21.65 8.49 -18.03
CA ALA A 206 21.30 7.52 -19.06
C ALA A 206 21.85 6.14 -18.72
N LEU A 207 21.20 5.13 -19.31
CA LEU A 207 21.69 3.76 -19.34
C LEU A 207 22.30 3.50 -20.71
N ALA A 208 23.52 2.97 -20.73
CA ALA A 208 24.21 2.54 -21.93
C ALA A 208 24.67 1.09 -21.80
N ILE A 209 25.10 0.49 -22.91
CA ILE A 209 25.73 -0.83 -22.91
C ILE A 209 27.19 -0.67 -23.29
N GLU A 210 28.09 -1.04 -22.39
CA GLU A 210 29.53 -1.09 -22.62
C GLU A 210 30.03 -2.50 -22.35
N GLN A 211 30.73 -3.09 -23.32
CA GLN A 211 31.29 -4.44 -23.21
C GLN A 211 30.24 -5.50 -22.78
N GLY A 212 29.01 -5.37 -23.28
CA GLY A 212 27.91 -6.28 -22.96
C GLY A 212 27.31 -6.09 -21.55
N ARG A 213 27.66 -5.02 -20.83
CA ARG A 213 27.13 -4.69 -19.50
C ARG A 213 26.39 -3.37 -19.53
N VAL A 214 25.31 -3.28 -18.77
CA VAL A 214 24.61 -2.01 -18.56
C VAL A 214 25.46 -1.11 -17.66
N VAL A 215 25.64 0.14 -18.08
CA VAL A 215 26.38 1.17 -17.33
C VAL A 215 25.55 2.45 -17.20
N ARG A 216 25.89 3.27 -16.21
CA ARG A 216 25.34 4.62 -16.00
C ARG A 216 26.22 5.63 -16.75
N VAL A 217 25.60 6.58 -17.43
CA VAL A 217 26.28 7.69 -18.11
C VAL A 217 25.59 8.98 -17.68
N ASP A 218 26.34 9.93 -17.12
CA ASP A 218 25.80 11.22 -16.73
C ASP A 218 25.48 12.07 -17.97
N ARG A 219 24.34 12.76 -17.92
CA ARG A 219 23.89 13.68 -18.97
C ARG A 219 23.88 15.10 -18.40
N ASN A 220 24.87 15.89 -18.82
CA ASN A 220 24.89 17.34 -18.61
C ASN A 220 23.83 18.02 -19.45
#